data_AF-A0A2J6WEF1-F1
#
_entry.id   AF-A0A2J6WEF1-F1
#
_cell.length_a   1.000
_cell.length_b   1.000
_cell.length_c   1.000
_cell.angle_alpha   90.00
_cell.angle_beta   90.00
_cell.angle_gamma   90.00
#
_symmetry.space_group_name_H-M   'P 1'
#
loop_
_entity.id
_entity.type
_entity.pdbx_description
1 polymer ?
#
loop_
_entity_poly.entity_id
_entity_poly.type
_entity_poly.pdbx_seq_one_letter_code
_entity_poly.pdbx_strand_id
1 'polypeptide(L)'
;MSWKNLRSIIFAGILAALSFVLMRFTEFPLLPQASFLKTDLGDIPLLVGAYLFGPIAGIAIAFVKDLLFFVSGAGQGGPIGVLLNFIATGTFALVVGLVSFKKKNDLTLILGLILGTIAMALIMIPANLWAIPKFLPSWTKEQTLSYIYTINVPFNLIKGLLDTVVTFFIAKALKSRRIFTEK
;
A
#
# COMPACT_ATOMS: atom_id res chain seq x y z
N MET A 1 17.18 -20.74 -12.22
CA MET A 1 16.00 -19.83 -12.17
C MET A 1 15.25 -19.98 -13.50
N SER A 2 13.94 -20.21 -13.49
CA SER A 2 13.16 -20.34 -14.74
C SER A 2 12.96 -18.96 -15.39
N TRP A 3 12.75 -18.92 -16.71
CA TRP A 3 12.46 -17.68 -17.46
C TRP A 3 11.26 -16.90 -16.89
N LYS A 4 10.22 -17.59 -16.43
CA LYS A 4 9.04 -16.98 -15.78
C LYS A 4 9.40 -16.29 -14.46
N ASN A 5 10.34 -16.87 -13.70
CA ASN A 5 10.81 -16.29 -12.45
C ASN A 5 11.68 -15.05 -12.71
N LEU A 6 12.55 -15.09 -13.73
CA LEU A 6 13.37 -13.93 -14.12
C LEU A 6 12.50 -12.74 -14.56
N ARG A 7 11.49 -12.98 -15.41
CA ARG A 7 10.55 -11.95 -15.85
C ARG A 7 9.82 -11.31 -14.67
N SER A 8 9.31 -12.12 -13.75
CA SER A 8 8.58 -11.63 -12.57
C SER A 8 9.46 -10.74 -11.69
N ILE A 9 10.73 -11.10 -11.49
CA ILE A 9 11.69 -10.31 -10.71
C ILE A 9 11.98 -8.96 -11.39
N ILE A 10 12.21 -8.95 -12.70
CA ILE A 10 12.45 -7.71 -13.45
C ILE A 10 11.26 -6.76 -13.34
N PHE A 11 10.04 -7.26 -13.56
CA PHE A 11 8.86 -6.41 -13.45
C PHE A 11 8.59 -5.96 -12.02
N ALA A 12 8.81 -6.81 -11.01
CA ALA A 12 8.70 -6.40 -9.61
C ALA A 12 9.70 -5.27 -9.28
N GLY A 13 10.94 -5.34 -9.78
CA GLY A 13 11.93 -4.27 -9.62
C GLY A 13 11.48 -2.95 -10.27
N ILE A 14 10.96 -3.01 -11.49
CA ILE A 14 10.41 -1.83 -12.20
C ILE A 14 9.23 -1.23 -11.42
N LEU A 15 8.30 -2.07 -10.95
CA LEU A 15 7.15 -1.62 -10.17
C LEU A 15 7.56 -1.03 -8.82
N ALA A 16 8.59 -1.55 -8.16
CA ALA A 16 9.12 -0.98 -6.92
C ALA A 16 9.76 0.38 -7.13
N ALA A 17 10.58 0.54 -8.19
CA ALA A 17 11.14 1.83 -8.55
C ALA A 17 10.05 2.86 -8.89
N LEU A 18 9.04 2.46 -9.66
CA LEU A 18 7.90 3.31 -10.00
C LEU A 18 7.08 3.69 -8.75
N SER A 19 6.83 2.72 -7.86
CA SER A 19 6.12 2.95 -6.60
C SER A 19 6.85 3.99 -5.75
N PHE A 20 8.17 3.88 -5.63
CA PHE A 20 8.99 4.86 -4.91
C PHE A 20 8.90 6.26 -5.53
N VAL A 21 9.08 6.37 -6.85
CA VAL A 21 9.02 7.67 -7.55
C VAL A 21 7.65 8.31 -7.37
N LEU A 22 6.57 7.55 -7.54
CA LEU A 22 5.22 8.06 -7.34
C LEU A 22 5.00 8.48 -5.88
N MET A 23 5.38 7.66 -4.90
CA MET A 23 5.31 8.04 -3.48
C MET A 23 6.05 9.35 -3.20
N ARG A 24 7.28 9.49 -3.73
CA ARG A 24 8.14 10.65 -3.48
C ARG A 24 7.55 11.96 -3.98
N PHE A 25 6.90 11.95 -5.14
CA PHE A 25 6.44 13.17 -5.80
C PHE A 25 4.93 13.41 -5.70
N THR A 26 4.17 12.46 -5.15
CA THR A 26 2.71 12.55 -5.06
C THR A 26 2.18 12.37 -3.64
N GLU A 27 3.04 12.41 -2.62
CA GLU A 27 2.57 12.39 -1.23
C GLU A 27 1.90 13.72 -0.83
N PHE A 28 0.63 13.66 -0.41
CA PHE A 28 -0.10 14.82 0.11
C PHE A 28 -0.99 14.43 1.30
N PRO A 29 -1.26 15.37 2.24
CA PRO A 29 -2.16 15.10 3.35
C PRO A 29 -3.61 15.03 2.86
N LEU A 30 -4.27 13.90 3.11
CA LEU A 30 -5.67 13.72 2.71
C LEU A 30 -6.64 14.46 3.64
N LEU A 31 -6.27 14.56 4.92
CA LEU A 31 -7.04 15.25 5.95
C LEU A 31 -6.23 16.46 6.45
N PRO A 32 -6.73 17.69 6.30
CA PRO A 32 -6.01 18.90 6.74
C PRO A 32 -5.61 18.87 8.23
N GLN A 33 -6.47 18.32 9.08
CA GLN A 33 -6.24 18.18 10.53
C GLN A 33 -5.20 17.11 10.90
N ALA A 34 -4.76 16.28 9.95
CA ALA A 34 -3.78 15.22 10.16
C ALA A 34 -2.71 15.26 9.07
N SER A 35 -1.94 16.35 9.02
CA SER A 35 -0.94 16.63 7.97
C SER A 35 0.18 15.57 7.84
N PHE A 36 0.38 14.75 8.87
CA PHE A 36 1.34 13.64 8.87
C PHE A 36 0.79 12.36 8.21
N LEU A 37 -0.53 12.21 8.09
CA LEU A 37 -1.18 11.12 7.37
C LEU A 37 -1.28 11.47 5.90
N LYS A 38 -0.31 10.98 5.13
CA LYS A 38 -0.22 11.24 3.70
C LYS A 38 -0.70 10.06 2.87
N THR A 39 -1.36 10.37 1.77
CA THR A 39 -1.66 9.42 0.70
C THR A 39 -0.81 9.75 -0.51
N ASP A 40 -0.55 8.76 -1.35
CA ASP A 40 0.27 8.89 -2.54
C ASP A 40 -0.13 7.86 -3.62
N LEU A 41 0.35 8.06 -4.85
CA LEU A 41 0.07 7.14 -5.97
C LEU A 41 1.04 5.95 -6.04
N GLY A 42 2.02 5.87 -5.13
CA GLY A 42 3.01 4.80 -5.07
C GLY A 42 2.43 3.44 -4.72
N ASP A 43 1.21 3.39 -4.21
CA ASP A 43 0.55 2.12 -3.89
C ASP A 43 -0.07 1.44 -5.10
N ILE A 44 -0.31 2.17 -6.19
CA ILE A 44 -0.94 1.61 -7.38
C ILE A 44 -0.04 0.55 -8.06
N PRO A 45 1.25 0.81 -8.36
CA PRO A 45 2.11 -0.21 -8.99
C PRO A 45 2.36 -1.41 -8.06
N LEU A 46 2.43 -1.17 -6.75
CA LEU A 46 2.44 -2.19 -5.69
C LEU A 46 1.26 -3.16 -5.80
N LEU A 47 0.03 -2.64 -5.82
CA LEU A 47 -1.18 -3.47 -5.84
C LEU A 47 -1.35 -4.19 -7.18
N VAL A 48 -0.96 -3.56 -8.28
CA VAL A 48 -0.85 -4.20 -9.60
C VAL A 48 0.16 -5.35 -9.55
N GLY A 49 1.32 -5.15 -8.94
CA GLY A 49 2.34 -6.19 -8.76
C GLY A 49 1.83 -7.37 -7.94
N ALA A 50 1.10 -7.10 -6.86
CA ALA A 50 0.48 -8.14 -6.03
C ALA A 50 -0.55 -8.98 -6.82
N TYR A 51 -1.39 -8.32 -7.63
CA TYR A 51 -2.37 -8.99 -8.49
C TYR A 51 -1.71 -9.89 -9.54
N LEU A 52 -0.64 -9.41 -10.19
CA LEU A 52 0.02 -10.10 -11.30
C LEU A 52 0.96 -11.21 -10.83
N PHE A 53 1.82 -10.91 -9.87
CA PHE A 53 2.95 -11.76 -9.46
C PHE A 53 2.74 -12.43 -8.09
N GLY A 54 1.66 -12.08 -7.39
CA GLY A 54 1.23 -12.73 -6.16
C GLY A 54 1.62 -11.99 -4.88
N PRO A 55 1.21 -12.53 -3.72
CA PRO A 55 1.32 -11.83 -2.43
C PRO A 55 2.76 -11.50 -2.04
N ILE A 56 3.70 -12.43 -2.28
CA ILE A 56 5.12 -12.23 -1.94
C ILE A 56 5.74 -11.12 -2.78
N ALA A 57 5.40 -11.04 -4.07
CA ALA A 57 5.86 -9.95 -4.93
C ALA A 57 5.29 -8.60 -4.47
N GLY A 58 4.02 -8.55 -4.08
CA GLY A 58 3.40 -7.35 -3.51
C GLY A 58 4.14 -6.83 -2.27
N ILE A 59 4.41 -7.72 -1.30
CA ILE A 59 5.17 -7.36 -0.09
C ILE A 59 6.59 -6.91 -0.43
N ALA A 60 7.28 -7.61 -1.35
CA ALA A 60 8.63 -7.25 -1.75
C ALA A 60 8.68 -5.86 -2.42
N ILE A 61 7.68 -5.55 -3.27
CA ILE A 61 7.54 -4.23 -3.90
C ILE A 61 7.30 -3.15 -2.83
N ALA A 62 6.41 -3.39 -1.87
CA ALA A 62 6.18 -2.49 -0.73
C ALA A 62 7.47 -2.21 0.04
N PHE A 63 8.20 -3.28 0.38
CA PHE A 63 9.44 -3.20 1.14
C PHE A 63 10.49 -2.36 0.41
N VAL A 64 10.71 -2.61 -0.88
CA VAL A 64 11.68 -1.86 -1.68
C VAL A 64 11.24 -0.41 -1.86
N LYS A 65 9.95 -0.15 -2.11
CA LYS A 65 9.37 1.20 -2.19
C LYS A 65 9.71 2.01 -0.92
N ASP A 66 9.36 1.46 0.23
CA ASP A 66 9.52 2.12 1.53
C ASP A 66 11.00 2.26 1.93
N LEU A 67 11.83 1.26 1.61
CA LEU A 67 13.28 1.33 1.84
C LEU A 67 13.92 2.46 1.01
N LEU A 68 13.57 2.58 -0.27
CA LEU A 68 14.05 3.68 -1.12
C LEU A 68 13.56 5.04 -0.62
N PHE A 69 12.30 5.12 -0.20
CA PHE A 69 11.73 6.34 0.38
C PHE A 69 12.48 6.75 1.65
N PHE A 70 12.76 5.80 2.55
CA PHE A 70 13.56 6.04 3.75
C PHE A 70 14.97 6.54 3.44
N VAL A 71 15.70 5.85 2.56
CA VAL A 71 17.08 6.22 2.20
C VAL A 71 17.15 7.56 1.47
N SER A 72 16.07 7.96 0.78
CA SER A 72 16.00 9.27 0.12
C SER A 72 15.92 10.46 1.10
N GLY A 73 15.76 10.19 2.41
CA GLY A 73 15.56 11.24 3.43
C GLY A 73 14.20 11.94 3.32
N ALA A 74 13.27 11.37 2.56
CA ALA A 74 11.91 11.88 2.40
C ALA A 74 11.02 11.49 3.59
N GLY A 75 9.90 12.21 3.75
CA GLY A 75 8.88 11.90 4.75
C GLY A 75 9.12 12.52 6.12
N GLN A 76 8.17 13.33 6.57
CA GLN A 76 8.23 14.00 7.87
C GLN A 76 8.05 13.04 9.06
N GLY A 77 7.45 11.86 8.83
CA GLY A 77 7.25 10.83 9.86
C GLY A 77 8.51 10.03 10.21
N GLY A 78 9.63 10.26 9.52
CA GLY A 78 10.89 9.55 9.77
C GLY A 78 10.77 8.02 9.66
N PRO A 79 11.66 7.25 10.32
CA PRO A 79 11.67 5.79 10.23
C PRO A 79 10.35 5.12 10.66
N ILE A 80 9.67 5.68 11.67
CA ILE A 80 8.41 5.12 12.18
C ILE A 80 7.29 5.33 11.15
N GLY A 81 7.24 6.49 10.49
CA GLY A 81 6.25 6.77 9.45
C GLY A 81 6.41 5.84 8.25
N VAL A 82 7.65 5.60 7.83
CA VAL A 82 7.95 4.64 6.75
C VAL A 82 7.55 3.22 7.15
N LEU A 83 7.87 2.79 8.38
CA LEU A 83 7.47 1.47 8.87
C LEU A 83 5.94 1.31 8.90
N LEU A 84 5.20 2.34 9.31
CA LEU A 84 3.74 2.33 9.27
C LEU A 84 3.19 2.25 7.84
N ASN A 85 3.79 2.98 6.89
CA ASN A 85 3.40 2.87 5.48
C ASN A 85 3.62 1.44 4.96
N PHE A 86 4.75 0.82 5.27
CA PHE A 86 5.04 -0.56 4.91
C PHE A 86 4.04 -1.55 5.52
N ILE A 87 3.71 -1.41 6.81
CA ILE A 87 2.71 -2.26 7.46
C ILE A 87 1.34 -2.12 6.79
N ALA A 88 0.92 -0.88 6.52
CA ALA A 88 -0.37 -0.60 5.88
C ALA A 88 -0.43 -1.19 4.46
N THR A 89 0.49 -0.76 3.60
CA THR A 89 0.47 -1.04 2.16
C THR A 89 0.93 -2.46 1.84
N GLY A 90 1.85 -3.01 2.66
CA GLY A 90 2.23 -4.42 2.62
C GLY A 90 1.08 -5.34 3.01
N THR A 91 0.27 -5.00 4.03
CA THR A 91 -0.94 -5.77 4.39
C THR A 91 -1.98 -5.71 3.28
N PHE A 92 -2.19 -4.52 2.69
CA PHE A 92 -3.08 -4.35 1.56
C PHE A 92 -2.65 -5.24 0.38
N ALA A 93 -1.39 -5.13 -0.04
CA ALA A 93 -0.84 -5.92 -1.13
C ALA A 93 -0.87 -7.43 -0.86
N LEU A 94 -0.59 -7.85 0.38
CA LEU A 94 -0.68 -9.25 0.79
C LEU A 94 -2.09 -9.79 0.54
N VAL A 95 -3.14 -9.10 1.02
CA VAL A 95 -4.52 -9.56 0.87
C VAL A 95 -4.97 -9.54 -0.59
N VAL A 96 -4.63 -8.49 -1.33
CA VAL A 96 -4.90 -8.43 -2.79
C VAL A 96 -4.28 -9.63 -3.49
N GLY A 97 -3.00 -9.91 -3.23
CA GLY A 97 -2.29 -11.04 -3.82
C GLY A 97 -2.90 -12.38 -3.42
N LEU A 98 -3.25 -12.59 -2.15
CA LEU A 98 -3.84 -13.85 -1.68
C LEU A 98 -5.19 -14.15 -2.34
N VAL A 99 -6.05 -13.13 -2.47
CA VAL A 99 -7.41 -13.29 -3.01
C VAL A 99 -7.41 -13.44 -4.53
N SER A 100 -6.54 -12.71 -5.23
CA SER A 100 -6.63 -12.55 -6.69
C SER A 100 -5.63 -13.39 -7.49
N PHE A 101 -4.49 -13.80 -6.90
CA PHE A 101 -3.39 -14.40 -7.66
C PHE A 101 -3.76 -15.73 -8.32
N LYS A 102 -4.55 -16.56 -7.63
CA LYS A 102 -4.97 -17.89 -8.12
C LYS A 102 -5.90 -17.83 -9.32
N LYS A 103 -6.78 -16.82 -9.39
CA LYS A 103 -7.75 -16.65 -10.47
C LYS A 103 -7.82 -15.20 -10.87
N LYS A 104 -7.09 -14.80 -11.91
CA LYS A 104 -6.96 -13.39 -12.30
C LYS A 104 -8.17 -12.91 -13.10
N ASN A 105 -9.21 -12.45 -12.40
CA ASN A 105 -10.37 -11.80 -13.02
C ASN A 105 -10.87 -10.59 -12.23
N ASP A 106 -11.82 -9.87 -12.80
CA ASP A 106 -12.31 -8.59 -12.25
C ASP A 106 -12.97 -8.77 -10.88
N LEU A 107 -13.70 -9.88 -10.67
CA LEU A 107 -14.34 -10.20 -9.40
C LEU A 107 -13.31 -10.40 -8.27
N THR A 108 -12.31 -11.25 -8.51
CA THR A 108 -11.27 -11.54 -7.52
C THR A 108 -10.37 -10.34 -7.24
N LEU A 109 -10.17 -9.47 -8.23
CA LEU A 109 -9.47 -8.20 -8.05
C LEU A 109 -10.26 -7.26 -7.14
N ILE A 110 -11.54 -7.02 -7.44
CA ILE A 110 -12.42 -6.18 -6.60
C ILE A 110 -12.50 -6.72 -5.17
N LEU A 111 -12.70 -8.04 -5.00
CA LEU A 111 -12.75 -8.66 -3.68
C LEU A 111 -11.42 -8.51 -2.94
N GLY A 112 -10.29 -8.72 -3.62
CA GLY A 112 -8.96 -8.53 -3.03
C GLY A 112 -8.74 -7.08 -2.60
N LEU A 113 -9.18 -6.11 -3.41
CA LEU A 113 -9.02 -4.69 -3.13
C LEU A 113 -9.89 -4.24 -1.93
N ILE A 114 -11.15 -4.66 -1.88
CA ILE A 114 -12.05 -4.38 -0.75
C ILE A 114 -11.52 -5.02 0.54
N LEU A 115 -11.21 -6.32 0.51
CA LEU A 115 -10.70 -7.03 1.68
C LEU A 115 -9.35 -6.48 2.13
N GLY A 116 -8.49 -6.08 1.19
CA GLY A 116 -7.21 -5.47 1.47
C GLY A 116 -7.33 -4.09 2.13
N THR A 117 -8.30 -3.27 1.70
CA THR A 117 -8.62 -1.99 2.34
C THR A 117 -9.08 -2.18 3.79
N ILE A 118 -9.96 -3.15 4.03
CA ILE A 118 -10.44 -3.49 5.37
C ILE A 118 -9.28 -3.99 6.25
N ALA A 119 -8.47 -4.91 5.73
CA ALA A 119 -7.32 -5.45 6.45
C ALA A 119 -6.28 -4.37 6.79
N MET A 120 -6.01 -3.45 5.87
CA MET A 120 -5.15 -2.28 6.10
C MET A 120 -5.70 -1.40 7.23
N ALA A 121 -6.99 -1.06 7.19
CA ALA A 121 -7.60 -0.25 8.25
C ALA A 121 -7.52 -0.96 9.62
N LEU A 122 -7.75 -2.28 9.66
CA LEU A 122 -7.69 -3.06 10.89
C LEU A 122 -6.27 -3.19 11.45
N ILE A 123 -5.27 -3.48 10.63
CA ILE A 123 -3.88 -3.63 11.10
C ILE A 123 -3.30 -2.29 11.58
N MET A 124 -3.79 -1.18 11.03
CA MET A 124 -3.34 0.15 11.41
C MET A 124 -3.82 0.58 12.80
N ILE A 125 -4.85 -0.05 13.37
CA ILE A 125 -5.27 0.20 14.76
C ILE A 125 -4.15 -0.19 15.75
N PRO A 126 -3.71 -1.46 15.85
CA PRO A 126 -2.63 -1.82 16.77
C PRO A 126 -1.28 -1.18 16.40
N ALA A 127 -1.00 -0.98 15.10
CA ALA A 127 0.23 -0.31 14.68
C ALA A 127 0.29 1.14 15.19
N ASN A 128 -0.83 1.88 15.12
CA ASN A 128 -0.89 3.26 15.61
C ASN A 128 -1.01 3.34 17.14
N LEU A 129 -1.58 2.34 17.82
CA LEU A 129 -1.51 2.26 19.29
C LEU A 129 -0.06 2.22 19.79
N TRP A 130 0.85 1.59 19.04
CA TRP A 130 2.27 1.58 19.34
C TRP A 130 3.00 2.85 18.86
N ALA A 131 2.65 3.39 17.70
CA ALA A 131 3.38 4.49 17.07
C ALA A 131 3.01 5.89 17.59
N ILE A 132 1.72 6.17 17.80
CA ILE A 132 1.24 7.51 18.19
C ILE A 132 1.88 7.99 19.50
N PRO A 133 2.03 7.17 20.56
CA PRO A 133 2.72 7.60 21.78
C PRO A 133 4.20 8.00 21.57
N LYS A 134 4.84 7.54 20.47
CA LYS A 134 6.22 7.94 20.14
C LYS A 134 6.26 9.28 19.38
N PHE A 135 5.24 9.54 18.57
CA PHE A 135 5.10 10.82 17.87
C PHE A 135 4.59 11.93 18.80
N LEU A 136 3.69 11.58 19.72
CA LEU A 136 2.97 12.50 20.61
C LEU A 136 3.04 11.99 22.06
N PRO A 137 4.21 12.06 22.71
CA PRO A 137 4.43 11.48 24.04
C PRO A 137 3.62 12.16 25.15
N SER A 138 3.09 13.36 24.92
CA SER A 138 2.23 14.08 25.86
C SER A 138 0.77 13.63 25.83
N TRP A 139 0.36 12.81 24.86
CA TRP A 139 -1.02 12.37 24.73
C TRP A 139 -1.36 11.25 25.71
N THR A 140 -2.57 11.33 26.29
CA THR A 140 -3.11 10.23 27.10
C THR A 140 -3.53 9.04 26.22
N LYS A 141 -3.79 7.91 26.86
CA LYS A 141 -4.30 6.71 26.17
C LYS A 141 -5.66 6.99 25.52
N GLU A 142 -6.52 7.75 26.18
CA GLU A 142 -7.85 8.13 25.71
C GLU A 142 -7.76 9.05 24.48
N GLN A 143 -6.86 10.03 24.50
CA GLN A 143 -6.59 10.90 23.34
C GLN A 143 -6.07 10.09 22.15
N THR A 144 -5.15 9.16 22.40
CA THR A 144 -4.60 8.27 21.37
C THR A 144 -5.69 7.39 20.75
N LEU A 145 -6.54 6.76 21.56
CA LEU A 145 -7.67 5.95 21.08
C LEU A 145 -8.67 6.79 20.30
N SER A 146 -9.02 7.97 20.81
CA SER A 146 -9.92 8.91 20.13
C SER A 146 -9.38 9.26 18.74
N TYR A 147 -8.10 9.62 18.63
CA TYR A 147 -7.45 9.90 17.36
C TYR A 147 -7.47 8.69 16.42
N ILE A 148 -7.19 7.49 16.91
CA ILE A 148 -7.17 6.29 16.08
C ILE A 148 -8.56 6.03 15.46
N TYR A 149 -9.63 6.07 16.26
CA TYR A 149 -10.97 5.76 15.75
C TYR A 149 -11.58 6.89 14.93
N THR A 150 -11.29 8.16 15.26
CA THR A 150 -11.93 9.32 14.59
C THR A 150 -11.14 9.84 13.40
N ILE A 151 -9.82 9.60 13.34
CA ILE A 151 -8.95 10.09 12.26
C ILE A 151 -8.27 8.94 11.52
N ASN A 152 -7.56 8.05 12.23
CA ASN A 152 -6.72 7.04 11.57
C ASN A 152 -7.54 5.99 10.79
N VAL A 153 -8.59 5.44 11.40
CA VAL A 153 -9.45 4.44 10.74
C VAL A 153 -10.16 5.04 9.52
N PRO A 154 -10.84 6.21 9.62
CA PRO A 154 -11.44 6.86 8.45
C PRO A 154 -10.41 7.18 7.35
N PHE A 155 -9.22 7.69 7.72
CA PHE A 155 -8.15 7.95 6.77
C PHE A 155 -7.77 6.71 5.97
N ASN A 156 -7.51 5.58 6.64
CA ASN A 156 -7.11 4.34 5.97
C ASN A 156 -8.23 3.79 5.05
N LEU A 157 -9.50 3.94 5.44
CA LEU A 157 -10.63 3.53 4.60
C LEU A 157 -10.77 4.41 3.35
N ILE A 158 -10.66 5.74 3.48
CA ILE A 158 -10.75 6.65 2.33
C ILE A 158 -9.55 6.43 1.40
N LYS A 159 -8.34 6.35 1.96
CA LYS A 159 -7.13 6.04 1.21
C LYS A 159 -7.26 4.72 0.46
N GLY A 160 -7.68 3.64 1.14
CA GLY A 160 -7.83 2.34 0.51
C GLY A 160 -8.92 2.32 -0.57
N LEU A 161 -9.98 3.12 -0.43
CA LEU A 161 -10.98 3.31 -1.48
C LEU A 161 -10.37 3.99 -2.73
N LEU A 162 -9.58 5.05 -2.56
CA LEU A 162 -8.88 5.71 -3.66
C LEU A 162 -7.96 4.73 -4.39
N ASP A 163 -7.13 4.01 -3.63
CA ASP A 163 -6.21 3.00 -4.16
C ASP A 163 -6.95 1.89 -4.89
N THR A 164 -8.09 1.44 -4.34
CA THR A 164 -8.98 0.44 -4.96
C THR A 164 -9.49 0.90 -6.31
N VAL A 165 -10.06 2.12 -6.38
CA VAL A 165 -10.64 2.67 -7.61
C VAL A 165 -9.56 2.79 -8.68
N VAL A 166 -8.44 3.44 -8.36
CA VAL A 166 -7.37 3.68 -9.33
C VAL A 166 -6.74 2.36 -9.79
N THR A 167 -6.43 1.46 -8.85
CA THR A 167 -5.81 0.16 -9.18
C THR A 167 -6.72 -0.68 -10.07
N PHE A 168 -8.03 -0.71 -9.81
CA PHE A 168 -8.97 -1.48 -10.61
C PHE A 168 -8.96 -1.03 -12.08
N PHE A 169 -9.04 0.28 -12.33
CA PHE A 169 -9.02 0.81 -13.70
C PHE A 169 -7.67 0.60 -14.39
N ILE A 170 -6.56 0.79 -13.68
CA ILE A 170 -5.22 0.53 -14.23
C ILE A 170 -5.05 -0.95 -14.57
N ALA A 171 -5.40 -1.87 -13.66
CA ALA A 171 -5.32 -3.31 -13.91
C ALA A 171 -6.19 -3.74 -15.10
N LYS A 172 -7.40 -3.17 -15.23
CA LYS A 172 -8.28 -3.42 -16.38
C LYS A 172 -7.68 -2.93 -17.70
N ALA A 173 -7.07 -1.75 -17.71
CA ALA A 173 -6.39 -1.20 -18.88
C ALA A 173 -5.14 -2.01 -19.28
N LEU A 174 -4.39 -2.53 -18.30
CA LEU A 174 -3.24 -3.39 -18.57
C LEU A 174 -3.66 -4.76 -19.12
N LYS A 175 -4.77 -5.31 -18.62
CA LYS A 175 -5.35 -6.57 -19.10
C LYS A 175 -5.84 -6.45 -20.55
N SER A 176 -6.48 -5.35 -20.92
CA SER A 176 -6.96 -5.14 -22.31
C SER A 176 -5.80 -5.04 -23.32
N ARG A 177 -4.65 -4.52 -22.89
CA ARG A 177 -3.43 -4.42 -23.71
C ARG A 177 -2.56 -5.67 -23.73
N ARG A 178 -2.96 -6.75 -23.04
CA ARG A 178 -2.24 -8.04 -22.97
C ARG A 178 -0.77 -7.93 -22.51
N ILE A 179 -0.41 -6.89 -21.76
CA ILE A 179 0.99 -6.64 -21.34
C ILE A 179 1.51 -7.77 -20.43
N PHE A 180 0.62 -8.41 -19.66
CA PHE A 180 0.95 -9.42 -18.65
C PHE A 180 0.19 -10.74 -18.77
N THR A 181 -0.68 -10.88 -19.78
CA THR A 181 -1.29 -12.18 -20.08
C THR A 181 -0.25 -13.04 -20.80
N GLU A 182 0.36 -13.99 -20.09
CA GLU A 182 1.05 -15.09 -20.72
C GLU A 182 0.05 -15.83 -21.62
N LYS A 183 0.36 -15.89 -22.93
CA LYS A 183 0.00 -17.08 -23.71
C LYS A 183 1.02 -18.16 -23.38
#